data_AF-A0A890E6F5-F1
#
_entry.id   AF-A0A890E6F5-F1
#
_cell.length_a   1.000
_cell.length_b   1.000
_cell.length_c   1.000
_cell.angle_alpha   90.00
_cell.angle_beta   90.00
_cell.angle_gamma   90.00
#
_symmetry.space_group_name_H-M   'P 1'
#
loop_
_entity.id
_entity.type
_entity.pdbx_description
1 polymer ?
#
loop_
_entity_poly.entity_id
_entity_poly.type
_entity_poly.pdbx_seq_one_letter_code
_entity_poly.pdbx_strand_id
1 'polypeptide(L)'
;MPNKNRTFESILNEGLTTEPASIIFDEVIDDVEDSKYHKILKELFYFALNNGPSLFTGISVPDSDNPLIMAKIYLTKWCNKYIRDRNNPALKKPLKTFGEKDAALTTRVAANANIDDQKVLNDYLRGHFLYMSAENMNGSILEEYLAEVLEPEGWIWCAGSVYRAVDFCYLGTSPILLQVKNKYNTESSSSSAIRVGTTIRKWNRLNKSTKISGLDSPIPNWKALIEMTEASKELAAKLTENSYLAYINEKSTRELWTLDD
;
A
#
# COMPACT_ATOMS: atom_id res chain seq x y z
N MET A 1 -8.05 1.06 -29.57
CA MET A 1 -8.93 2.02 -28.86
C MET A 1 -8.14 2.63 -27.71
N PRO A 2 -8.32 3.91 -27.36
CA PRO A 2 -7.58 4.54 -26.27
C PRO A 2 -7.93 3.87 -24.94
N ASN A 3 -6.96 3.78 -24.03
CA ASN A 3 -7.23 3.27 -22.69
C ASN A 3 -7.92 4.35 -21.84
N LYS A 4 -8.88 3.95 -21.01
CA LYS A 4 -9.52 4.78 -20.00
C LYS A 4 -9.31 4.18 -18.61
N ASN A 5 -9.18 5.02 -17.59
CA ASN A 5 -9.16 4.56 -16.20
C ASN A 5 -10.60 4.26 -15.77
N ARG A 6 -10.91 2.99 -15.49
CA ARG A 6 -12.24 2.48 -15.16
C ARG A 6 -12.21 1.80 -13.79
N THR A 7 -13.26 1.93 -13.00
CA THR A 7 -13.50 1.03 -11.86
C THR A 7 -14.32 -0.17 -12.33
N PHE A 8 -14.28 -1.29 -11.62
CA PHE A 8 -15.14 -2.42 -11.97
C PHE A 8 -16.63 -2.06 -11.87
N GLU A 9 -17.00 -1.27 -10.85
CA GLU A 9 -18.34 -0.69 -10.73
C GLU A 9 -18.79 0.06 -11.98
N SER A 10 -17.90 0.86 -12.59
CA SER A 10 -18.25 1.57 -13.83
C SER A 10 -18.53 0.62 -15.00
N ILE A 11 -17.86 -0.54 -15.06
CA ILE A 11 -18.10 -1.56 -16.08
C ILE A 11 -19.43 -2.29 -15.81
N LEU A 12 -19.74 -2.58 -14.54
CA LEU A 12 -21.04 -3.15 -14.15
C LEU A 12 -22.20 -2.23 -14.57
N ASN A 13 -22.04 -0.92 -14.35
CA ASN A 13 -23.03 0.09 -14.73
C ASN A 13 -23.21 0.25 -16.25
N GLU A 14 -22.32 -0.32 -17.08
CA GLU A 14 -22.48 -0.39 -18.54
C GLU A 14 -23.32 -1.60 -18.99
N GLY A 15 -24.03 -2.27 -18.07
CA GLY A 15 -25.01 -3.31 -18.35
C GLY A 15 -24.55 -4.73 -18.04
N LEU A 16 -23.45 -4.89 -17.30
CA LEU A 16 -22.97 -6.19 -16.84
C LEU A 16 -23.55 -6.52 -15.46
N THR A 17 -24.39 -7.54 -15.37
CA THR A 17 -24.94 -8.02 -14.10
C THR A 17 -23.90 -8.83 -13.30
N THR A 18 -24.18 -9.07 -12.02
CA THR A 18 -23.26 -9.74 -11.08
C THR A 18 -22.98 -11.21 -11.43
N GLU A 19 -23.94 -11.91 -12.02
CA GLU A 19 -23.79 -13.32 -12.40
C GLU A 19 -22.79 -13.53 -13.56
N PRO A 20 -22.94 -12.86 -14.73
CA PRO A 20 -21.90 -12.85 -15.76
C PRO A 20 -20.54 -12.34 -15.26
N ALA A 21 -20.53 -11.34 -14.38
CA ALA A 21 -19.28 -10.86 -13.77
C ALA A 21 -18.59 -11.94 -12.93
N SER A 22 -19.37 -12.76 -12.20
CA SER A 22 -18.87 -13.89 -11.42
C SER A 22 -18.29 -14.99 -12.30
N ILE A 23 -19.01 -15.35 -13.37
CA ILE A 23 -18.54 -16.36 -14.35
C ILE A 23 -17.22 -15.91 -14.98
N ILE A 24 -17.13 -14.66 -15.43
CA ILE A 24 -15.88 -14.12 -16.01
C ILE A 24 -14.75 -14.15 -14.98
N PHE A 25 -15.04 -13.82 -13.73
CA PHE A 25 -14.01 -13.84 -12.70
C PHE A 25 -13.50 -15.26 -12.43
N ASP A 26 -14.39 -16.25 -12.37
CA ASP A 26 -14.01 -17.66 -12.22
C ASP A 26 -13.18 -18.16 -13.40
N GLU A 27 -13.49 -17.75 -14.64
CA GLU A 27 -12.61 -18.02 -15.79
C GLU A 27 -11.24 -17.35 -15.63
N VAL A 28 -11.22 -16.06 -15.28
CA VAL A 28 -9.98 -15.28 -15.16
C VAL A 28 -9.08 -15.83 -14.08
N ILE A 29 -9.63 -16.21 -12.94
CA ILE A 29 -8.82 -16.71 -11.82
C ILE A 29 -8.24 -18.08 -12.11
N ASP A 30 -8.97 -18.94 -12.85
CA ASP A 30 -8.46 -20.23 -13.29
C ASP A 30 -7.30 -20.08 -14.32
N ASP A 31 -7.32 -19.00 -15.12
CA ASP A 31 -6.25 -18.64 -16.07
C ASP A 31 -5.00 -18.02 -15.39
N VAL A 32 -5.07 -17.64 -14.11
CA VAL A 32 -3.94 -17.02 -13.40
C VAL A 32 -2.96 -18.10 -12.93
N GLU A 33 -1.72 -18.05 -13.43
CA GLU A 33 -0.69 -19.05 -13.18
C GLU A 33 -0.34 -19.26 -11.68
N ASP A 34 -0.23 -18.18 -10.90
CA ASP A 34 0.10 -18.26 -9.47
C ASP A 34 -1.14 -18.56 -8.63
N SER A 35 -1.42 -19.85 -8.45
CA SER A 35 -2.57 -20.34 -7.70
C SER A 35 -2.51 -20.11 -6.19
N LYS A 36 -1.36 -19.70 -5.66
CA LYS A 36 -1.16 -19.44 -4.22
C LYS A 36 -2.18 -18.46 -3.65
N TYR A 37 -2.58 -17.48 -4.45
CA TYR A 37 -3.46 -16.39 -4.01
C TYR A 37 -4.91 -16.52 -4.49
N HIS A 38 -5.26 -17.59 -5.21
CA HIS A 38 -6.61 -17.77 -5.78
C HIS A 38 -7.71 -17.67 -4.74
N LYS A 39 -7.56 -18.34 -3.59
CA LYS A 39 -8.55 -18.31 -2.51
C LYS A 39 -8.79 -16.88 -2.02
N ILE A 40 -7.73 -16.13 -1.74
CA ILE A 40 -7.81 -14.76 -1.24
C ILE A 40 -8.42 -13.84 -2.30
N LEU A 41 -8.02 -13.99 -3.58
CA LEU A 41 -8.59 -13.22 -4.67
C LEU A 41 -10.09 -13.49 -4.84
N LYS A 42 -10.54 -14.75 -4.70
CA LYS A 42 -11.96 -15.11 -4.68
C LYS A 42 -12.71 -14.43 -3.54
N GLU A 43 -12.17 -14.50 -2.32
CA GLU A 43 -12.78 -13.85 -1.14
C GLU A 43 -12.92 -12.33 -1.34
N LEU A 44 -11.85 -11.66 -1.79
CA LEU A 44 -11.87 -10.23 -2.09
C LEU A 44 -12.84 -9.89 -3.24
N PHE A 45 -12.87 -10.66 -4.31
CA PHE A 45 -13.74 -10.37 -5.44
C PHE A 45 -15.22 -10.46 -5.04
N TYR A 46 -15.64 -11.58 -4.47
CA TYR A 46 -17.05 -11.77 -4.11
C TYR A 46 -17.49 -10.86 -2.97
N PHE A 47 -16.60 -10.54 -2.03
CA PHE A 47 -16.92 -9.56 -0.99
C PHE A 47 -17.24 -8.20 -1.61
N ALA A 48 -16.38 -7.68 -2.48
CA ALA A 48 -16.61 -6.37 -3.12
C ALA A 48 -17.82 -6.40 -4.05
N LEU A 49 -18.00 -7.46 -4.83
CA LEU A 49 -19.15 -7.60 -5.73
C LEU A 49 -20.49 -7.51 -4.97
N ASN A 50 -20.56 -8.13 -3.79
CA ASN A 50 -21.80 -8.23 -3.00
C ASN A 50 -22.02 -7.08 -2.01
N ASN A 51 -20.95 -6.43 -1.54
CA ASN A 51 -21.03 -5.42 -0.46
C ASN A 51 -20.74 -4.00 -0.93
N GLY A 52 -20.30 -3.81 -2.17
CA GLY A 52 -20.05 -2.50 -2.75
C GLY A 52 -18.98 -2.54 -3.83
N PRO A 53 -19.35 -2.63 -5.12
CA PRO A 53 -18.39 -2.64 -6.22
C PRO A 53 -17.53 -1.37 -6.30
N SER A 54 -17.93 -0.29 -5.64
CA SER A 54 -17.13 0.92 -5.47
C SER A 54 -15.78 0.68 -4.77
N LEU A 55 -15.60 -0.45 -4.07
CA LEU A 55 -14.33 -0.89 -3.50
C LEU A 55 -13.28 -1.17 -4.57
N PHE A 56 -13.67 -1.62 -5.77
CA PHE A 56 -12.73 -1.94 -6.84
C PHE A 56 -11.96 -0.70 -7.30
N THR A 57 -10.65 -0.84 -7.42
CA THR A 57 -9.74 0.26 -7.82
C THR A 57 -9.88 0.70 -9.27
N GLY A 58 -9.37 1.89 -9.58
CA GLY A 58 -9.25 2.32 -10.97
C GLY A 58 -8.15 1.55 -11.68
N ILE A 59 -8.46 0.95 -12.82
CA ILE A 59 -7.49 0.31 -13.71
C ILE A 59 -7.65 0.85 -15.12
N SER A 60 -6.52 1.08 -15.79
CA SER A 60 -6.49 1.45 -17.20
C SER A 60 -6.91 0.26 -18.08
N VAL A 61 -8.05 0.36 -18.75
CA VAL A 61 -8.63 -0.67 -19.63
C VAL A 61 -8.91 -0.05 -21.01
N PRO A 62 -8.66 -0.75 -22.12
CA PRO A 62 -9.06 -0.29 -23.45
C PRO A 62 -10.56 -0.02 -23.48
N ASP A 63 -10.96 1.11 -24.06
CA ASP A 63 -12.38 1.38 -24.31
C ASP A 63 -12.95 0.29 -25.25
N SER A 64 -14.18 -0.15 -25.02
CA SER A 64 -14.88 -1.14 -25.84
C SER A 64 -16.38 -1.02 -25.64
N ASP A 65 -17.18 -1.30 -26.68
CA ASP A 65 -18.63 -1.35 -26.55
C ASP A 65 -19.13 -2.65 -25.88
N ASN A 66 -18.22 -3.59 -25.57
CA ASN A 66 -18.56 -4.86 -24.94
C ASN A 66 -18.08 -4.89 -23.47
N PRO A 67 -18.99 -4.78 -22.49
CA PRO A 67 -18.63 -4.78 -21.08
C PRO A 67 -18.04 -6.11 -20.60
N LEU A 68 -18.33 -7.25 -21.24
CA LEU A 68 -17.72 -8.54 -20.92
C LEU A 68 -16.21 -8.54 -21.21
N ILE A 69 -15.81 -7.99 -22.37
CA ILE A 69 -14.40 -7.88 -22.76
C ILE A 69 -13.66 -6.95 -21.80
N MET A 70 -14.27 -5.80 -21.46
CA MET A 70 -13.69 -4.87 -20.50
C MET A 70 -13.55 -5.50 -19.11
N ALA A 71 -14.56 -6.24 -18.65
CA ALA A 71 -14.53 -6.94 -17.38
C ALA A 71 -13.41 -7.98 -17.33
N LYS A 72 -13.26 -8.82 -18.36
CA LYS A 72 -12.19 -9.82 -18.44
C LYS A 72 -10.81 -9.16 -18.35
N ILE A 73 -10.55 -8.12 -19.15
CA ILE A 73 -9.28 -7.38 -19.12
C ILE A 73 -9.04 -6.70 -17.77
N TYR A 74 -10.07 -6.08 -17.19
CA TYR A 74 -9.99 -5.44 -15.88
C TYR A 74 -9.59 -6.47 -14.81
N LEU A 75 -10.31 -7.59 -14.73
CA LEU A 75 -10.12 -8.60 -13.69
C LEU A 75 -8.77 -9.30 -13.81
N THR A 76 -8.31 -9.60 -15.03
CA THR A 76 -6.95 -10.12 -15.25
C THR A 76 -5.90 -9.15 -14.71
N LYS A 77 -6.03 -7.85 -15.02
CA LYS A 77 -5.10 -6.83 -14.49
C LYS A 77 -5.21 -6.67 -12.98
N TRP A 78 -6.40 -6.79 -12.42
CA TRP A 78 -6.66 -6.69 -10.98
C TRP A 78 -5.99 -7.84 -10.22
N CYS A 79 -6.16 -9.09 -10.66
CA CYS A 79 -5.47 -10.26 -10.11
C CYS A 79 -3.94 -10.12 -10.22
N ASN A 80 -3.45 -9.73 -11.40
CA ASN A 80 -2.00 -9.58 -11.62
C ASN A 80 -1.39 -8.45 -10.78
N LYS A 81 -2.15 -7.39 -10.47
CA LYS A 81 -1.68 -6.31 -9.60
C LYS A 81 -1.46 -6.81 -8.17
N TYR A 82 -2.40 -7.61 -7.65
CA TYR A 82 -2.27 -8.26 -6.34
C TYR A 82 -1.03 -9.16 -6.29
N ILE A 83 -0.94 -10.11 -7.21
CA ILE A 83 0.11 -11.13 -7.24
C ILE A 83 1.50 -10.50 -7.38
N ARG A 84 1.63 -9.52 -8.27
CA ARG A 84 2.90 -8.81 -8.47
C ARG A 84 3.37 -8.12 -7.19
N ASP A 85 2.49 -7.45 -6.46
CA ASP A 85 2.88 -6.79 -5.21
C ASP A 85 3.23 -7.81 -4.12
N ARG A 86 2.45 -8.88 -3.98
CA ARG A 86 2.73 -9.97 -3.03
C ARG A 86 4.08 -10.64 -3.26
N ASN A 87 4.50 -10.73 -4.52
CA ASN A 87 5.75 -11.39 -4.91
C ASN A 87 6.94 -10.41 -5.03
N ASN A 88 6.74 -9.11 -4.75
CA ASN A 88 7.78 -8.07 -4.86
C ASN A 88 7.96 -7.28 -3.55
N PRO A 89 8.48 -7.93 -2.48
CA PRO A 89 8.64 -7.31 -1.17
C PRO A 89 9.54 -6.07 -1.24
N ALA A 90 9.02 -4.94 -0.75
CA ALA A 90 9.68 -3.67 -0.60
C ALA A 90 10.99 -3.82 0.18
N LEU A 91 11.04 -4.57 1.27
CA LEU A 91 12.29 -4.74 2.04
C LEU A 91 13.45 -5.38 1.26
N LYS A 92 13.17 -6.02 0.12
CA LYS A 92 14.20 -6.59 -0.77
C LYS A 92 14.70 -5.63 -1.85
N LYS A 93 14.08 -4.45 -2.00
CA LYS A 93 14.53 -3.45 -2.98
C LYS A 93 15.71 -2.66 -2.40
N PRO A 94 16.82 -2.54 -3.13
CA PRO A 94 17.99 -1.80 -2.67
C PRO A 94 17.69 -0.31 -2.54
N LEU A 95 18.36 0.36 -1.60
CA LEU A 95 18.24 1.81 -1.44
C LEU A 95 19.04 2.54 -2.52
N LYS A 96 18.41 3.54 -3.16
CA LYS A 96 19.06 4.34 -4.19
C LYS A 96 20.00 5.37 -3.57
N THR A 97 21.22 5.46 -4.09
CA THR A 97 22.19 6.50 -3.69
C THR A 97 22.20 7.69 -4.65
N PHE A 98 21.25 7.77 -5.57
CA PHE A 98 21.20 8.76 -6.64
C PHE A 98 19.76 9.20 -6.95
N GLY A 99 19.65 10.32 -7.66
CA GLY A 99 18.39 10.92 -8.07
C GLY A 99 18.62 12.21 -8.86
N GLU A 100 17.53 12.89 -9.17
CA GLU A 100 17.56 14.21 -9.82
C GLU A 100 18.20 15.24 -8.88
N LYS A 101 19.09 16.08 -9.43
CA LYS A 101 19.81 17.12 -8.70
C LYS A 101 19.32 18.49 -9.13
N ASP A 102 18.88 19.29 -8.16
CA ASP A 102 18.53 20.69 -8.38
C ASP A 102 19.70 21.59 -7.94
N ALA A 103 20.27 22.35 -8.90
CA ALA A 103 21.36 23.26 -8.66
C ALA A 103 20.98 24.40 -7.71
N ALA A 104 19.72 24.87 -7.73
CA ALA A 104 19.23 25.92 -6.85
C ALA A 104 19.15 25.44 -5.40
N LEU A 105 18.65 24.22 -5.16
CA LEU A 105 18.63 23.61 -3.83
C LEU A 105 20.05 23.40 -3.28
N THR A 106 20.94 22.88 -4.13
CA THR A 106 22.35 22.64 -3.73
C THR A 106 23.04 23.95 -3.38
N THR A 107 22.89 24.99 -4.20
CA THR A 107 23.46 26.33 -3.96
C THR A 107 22.91 26.94 -2.67
N ARG A 108 21.61 26.80 -2.41
CA ARG A 108 20.97 27.30 -1.19
C ARG A 108 21.49 26.60 0.06
N VAL A 109 21.68 25.28 0.03
CA VAL A 109 22.24 24.51 1.16
C VAL A 109 23.68 24.94 1.43
N ALA A 110 24.52 25.04 0.39
CA ALA A 110 25.90 25.49 0.50
C ALA A 110 26.00 26.88 1.16
N ALA A 111 25.22 27.84 0.66
CA ALA A 111 25.21 29.21 1.17
C ALA A 111 24.70 29.29 2.62
N ASN A 112 23.60 28.60 2.96
CA ASN A 112 22.99 28.70 4.30
C ASN A 112 23.76 27.93 5.37
N ALA A 113 24.38 26.81 5.01
CA ALA A 113 25.18 26.01 5.93
C ALA A 113 26.66 26.43 5.97
N ASN A 114 27.05 27.42 5.15
CA ASN A 114 28.42 27.89 4.99
C ASN A 114 29.38 26.74 4.65
N ILE A 115 29.01 25.93 3.65
CA ILE A 115 29.76 24.77 3.17
C ILE A 115 30.36 25.09 1.80
N ASP A 116 31.68 25.27 1.77
CA ASP A 116 32.44 25.48 0.53
C ASP A 116 33.06 24.17 0.00
N ASP A 117 33.08 23.11 0.83
CA ASP A 117 33.61 21.80 0.45
C ASP A 117 32.59 21.02 -0.39
N GLN A 118 32.91 20.86 -1.68
CA GLN A 118 32.09 20.12 -2.64
C GLN A 118 31.93 18.63 -2.24
N LYS A 119 32.89 18.03 -1.56
CA LYS A 119 32.79 16.65 -1.07
C LYS A 119 31.69 16.55 -0.01
N VAL A 120 31.66 17.48 0.94
CA VAL A 120 30.62 17.51 1.99
C VAL A 120 29.23 17.68 1.39
N LEU A 121 29.07 18.57 0.40
CA LEU A 121 27.79 18.74 -0.31
C LEU A 121 27.35 17.47 -1.03
N ASN A 122 28.30 16.76 -1.66
CA ASN A 122 28.01 15.49 -2.32
C ASN A 122 27.62 14.40 -1.32
N ASP A 123 28.25 14.34 -0.14
CA ASP A 123 27.89 13.41 0.94
C ASP A 123 26.47 13.70 1.47
N TYR A 124 26.09 14.97 1.61
CA TYR A 124 24.72 15.37 1.98
C TYR A 124 23.69 14.96 0.93
N LEU A 125 23.96 15.18 -0.36
CA LEU A 125 23.08 14.77 -1.45
C LEU A 125 22.92 13.24 -1.50
N ARG A 126 24.02 12.49 -1.35
CA ARG A 126 23.99 11.02 -1.29
C ARG A 126 23.14 10.54 -0.12
N GLY A 127 23.33 11.13 1.07
CA GLY A 127 22.51 10.84 2.24
C GLY A 127 21.03 11.16 2.02
N HIS A 128 20.72 12.31 1.41
CA HIS A 128 19.36 12.70 1.05
C HIS A 128 18.69 11.65 0.15
N PHE A 129 19.37 11.17 -0.90
CA PHE A 129 18.81 10.14 -1.78
C PHE A 129 18.55 8.82 -1.06
N LEU A 130 19.43 8.40 -0.16
CA LEU A 130 19.21 7.21 0.67
C LEU A 130 17.94 7.34 1.53
N TYR A 131 17.80 8.45 2.25
CA TYR A 131 16.62 8.69 3.09
C TYR A 131 15.35 8.83 2.25
N MET A 132 15.38 9.53 1.12
CA MET A 132 14.24 9.61 0.19
C MET A 132 13.83 8.23 -0.33
N SER A 133 14.80 7.39 -0.71
CA SER A 133 14.54 6.02 -1.15
C SER A 133 13.85 5.21 -0.05
N ALA A 134 14.33 5.30 1.20
CA ALA A 134 13.74 4.62 2.35
C ALA A 134 12.34 5.16 2.67
N GLU A 135 12.16 6.48 2.68
CA GLU A 135 10.89 7.14 2.99
C GLU A 135 9.77 6.74 2.02
N ASN A 136 10.09 6.65 0.73
CA ASN A 136 9.14 6.26 -0.31
C ASN A 136 8.63 4.81 -0.14
N MET A 137 9.40 3.94 0.52
CA MET A 137 9.06 2.54 0.72
C MET A 137 8.42 2.25 2.08
N ASN A 138 8.52 3.19 3.03
CA ASN A 138 8.03 3.01 4.40
C ASN A 138 6.56 2.56 4.49
N GLY A 139 5.70 3.03 3.58
CA GLY A 139 4.29 2.60 3.53
C GLY A 139 4.17 1.10 3.25
N SER A 140 4.79 0.65 2.16
CA SER A 140 4.77 -0.76 1.75
C SER A 140 5.47 -1.67 2.76
N ILE A 141 6.57 -1.23 3.38
CA ILE A 141 7.26 -1.99 4.44
C ILE A 141 6.37 -2.18 5.67
N LEU A 142 5.61 -1.15 6.05
CA LEU A 142 4.64 -1.25 7.14
C LEU A 142 3.51 -2.22 6.80
N GLU A 143 3.00 -2.19 5.57
CA GLU A 143 2.01 -3.16 5.11
C GLU A 143 2.57 -4.58 5.11
N GLU A 144 3.78 -4.83 4.63
CA GLU A 144 4.42 -6.15 4.67
C GLU A 144 4.53 -6.71 6.09
N TYR A 145 4.96 -5.87 7.04
CA TYR A 145 5.03 -6.26 8.43
C TYR A 145 3.67 -6.65 8.99
N LEU A 146 2.66 -5.82 8.74
CA LEU A 146 1.30 -6.08 9.19
C LEU A 146 0.72 -7.32 8.53
N ALA A 147 1.06 -7.62 7.27
CA ALA A 147 0.65 -8.86 6.62
C ALA A 147 1.26 -10.10 7.32
N GLU A 148 2.56 -10.08 7.65
CA GLU A 148 3.21 -11.19 8.37
C GLU A 148 2.56 -11.46 9.75
N VAL A 149 2.01 -10.42 10.38
CA VAL A 149 1.44 -10.50 11.74
C VAL A 149 -0.07 -10.74 11.75
N LEU A 150 -0.84 -10.10 10.86
CA LEU A 150 -2.31 -10.12 10.88
C LEU A 150 -2.92 -11.24 10.02
N GLU A 151 -2.28 -11.67 8.94
CA GLU A 151 -2.84 -12.73 8.08
C GLU A 151 -3.03 -14.08 8.78
N PRO A 152 -2.14 -14.52 9.68
CA PRO A 152 -2.38 -15.72 10.49
C PRO A 152 -3.66 -15.66 11.34
N GLU A 153 -4.16 -14.46 11.62
CA GLU A 153 -5.34 -14.18 12.44
C GLU A 153 -6.59 -13.94 11.57
N GLY A 154 -6.51 -14.23 10.26
CA GLY A 154 -7.63 -14.16 9.32
C GLY A 154 -7.82 -12.81 8.64
N TRP A 155 -6.90 -11.86 8.83
CA TRP A 155 -6.88 -10.64 8.01
C TRP A 155 -6.35 -10.94 6.61
N ILE A 156 -6.70 -10.09 5.66
CA ILE A 156 -6.29 -10.15 4.27
C ILE A 156 -5.62 -8.83 3.92
N TRP A 157 -4.36 -8.89 3.47
CA TRP A 157 -3.69 -7.73 2.89
C TRP A 157 -4.20 -7.48 1.47
N CYS A 158 -4.79 -6.31 1.21
CA CYS A 158 -5.26 -5.85 -0.10
C CYS A 158 -4.10 -5.34 -0.98
N ALA A 159 -3.06 -6.17 -1.14
CA ALA A 159 -1.82 -5.86 -1.84
C ALA A 159 -2.07 -5.35 -3.27
N GLY A 160 -1.21 -4.45 -3.75
CA GLY A 160 -1.39 -3.84 -5.06
C GLY A 160 -2.64 -2.97 -5.12
N SER A 161 -3.06 -2.33 -4.03
CA SER A 161 -4.18 -1.37 -4.02
C SER A 161 -5.44 -1.89 -4.76
N VAL A 162 -5.73 -3.18 -4.62
CA VAL A 162 -6.85 -3.83 -5.32
C VAL A 162 -8.19 -3.29 -4.87
N TYR A 163 -8.26 -2.87 -3.60
CA TYR A 163 -9.34 -2.07 -3.05
C TYR A 163 -8.93 -0.60 -2.92
N ARG A 164 -9.92 0.28 -3.10
CA ARG A 164 -9.74 1.73 -2.96
C ARG A 164 -9.69 2.10 -1.49
N ALA A 165 -8.61 2.77 -1.10
CA ALA A 165 -8.42 3.28 0.25
C ALA A 165 -8.51 2.23 1.37
N VAL A 166 -8.32 0.95 1.03
CA VAL A 166 -8.28 -0.17 1.98
C VAL A 166 -6.98 -0.92 1.76
N ASP A 167 -6.20 -1.07 2.83
CA ASP A 167 -4.93 -1.80 2.81
C ASP A 167 -5.12 -3.18 3.43
N PHE A 168 -6.00 -3.33 4.43
CA PHE A 168 -6.33 -4.62 5.04
C PHE A 168 -7.84 -4.80 5.19
N CYS A 169 -8.30 -6.04 5.11
CA CYS A 169 -9.67 -6.37 5.49
C CYS A 169 -9.76 -7.64 6.33
N TYR A 170 -10.77 -7.72 7.18
CA TYR A 170 -11.19 -8.92 7.87
C TYR A 170 -12.59 -9.25 7.39
N LEU A 171 -12.79 -10.37 6.71
CA LEU A 171 -14.04 -10.70 6.01
C LEU A 171 -14.91 -11.71 6.78
N GLY A 172 -14.76 -11.77 8.11
CA GLY A 172 -15.61 -12.60 8.97
C GLY A 172 -17.04 -12.07 9.12
N THR A 173 -17.76 -12.53 10.16
CA THR A 173 -19.18 -12.17 10.39
C THR A 173 -19.42 -10.67 10.52
N SER A 174 -18.45 -9.92 11.04
CA SER A 174 -18.46 -8.46 11.04
C SER A 174 -17.27 -7.96 10.23
N PRO A 175 -17.47 -7.60 8.94
CA PRO A 175 -16.38 -7.18 8.10
C PRO A 175 -15.74 -5.88 8.57
N ILE A 176 -14.41 -5.86 8.59
CA ILE A 176 -13.63 -4.66 8.92
C ILE A 176 -12.76 -4.31 7.72
N LEU A 177 -12.85 -3.06 7.27
CA LEU A 177 -11.96 -2.50 6.25
C LEU A 177 -11.03 -1.49 6.93
N LEU A 178 -9.73 -1.63 6.72
CA LEU A 178 -8.70 -0.86 7.38
C LEU A 178 -7.76 -0.21 6.37
N GLN A 179 -7.57 1.09 6.51
CA GLN A 179 -6.52 1.86 5.86
C GLN A 179 -5.38 2.11 6.85
N VAL A 180 -4.16 1.82 6.42
CA VAL A 180 -2.92 1.99 7.17
C VAL A 180 -2.14 3.17 6.60
N LYS A 181 -1.56 3.97 7.49
CA LYS A 181 -0.67 5.08 7.14
C LYS A 181 0.57 5.08 8.03
N ASN A 182 1.71 5.48 7.49
CA ASN A 182 2.94 5.55 8.29
C ASN A 182 2.90 6.72 9.29
N LYS A 183 2.34 7.88 8.90
CA LYS A 183 2.25 9.08 9.74
C LYS A 183 0.86 9.74 9.65
N TYR A 184 0.45 10.44 10.69
CA TYR A 184 -0.84 11.16 10.77
C TYR A 184 -1.13 12.11 9.58
N ASN A 185 -0.09 12.67 8.95
CA ASN A 185 -0.20 13.62 7.83
C ASN A 185 0.04 12.99 6.44
N THR A 186 0.16 11.66 6.33
CA THR A 186 0.41 10.98 5.04
C THR A 186 -0.88 10.70 4.24
N GLU A 187 -1.88 11.57 4.33
CA GLU A 187 -3.15 11.42 3.61
C GLU A 187 -3.22 12.38 2.42
N SER A 188 -3.38 11.83 1.22
CA SER A 188 -3.75 12.62 0.05
C SER A 188 -5.22 13.04 0.13
N SER A 189 -5.57 14.19 -0.43
CA SER A 189 -6.96 14.66 -0.51
C SER A 189 -7.88 13.62 -1.18
N SER A 190 -7.39 12.91 -2.19
CA SER A 190 -8.11 11.83 -2.87
C SER A 190 -8.47 10.65 -1.96
N SER A 191 -7.57 10.24 -1.08
CA SER A 191 -7.84 9.13 -0.13
C SER A 191 -8.86 9.54 0.93
N SER A 192 -8.77 10.79 1.40
CA SER A 192 -9.71 11.32 2.38
C SER A 192 -11.14 11.42 1.84
N ALA A 193 -11.31 11.85 0.59
CA ALA A 193 -12.61 12.01 -0.05
C ALA A 193 -13.35 10.67 -0.24
N ILE A 194 -12.62 9.59 -0.53
CA ILE A 194 -13.21 8.24 -0.66
C ILE A 194 -13.71 7.72 0.69
N ARG A 195 -13.02 8.07 1.79
CA ARG A 195 -13.41 7.63 3.13
C ARG A 195 -14.68 8.32 3.63
N VAL A 196 -14.94 9.57 3.24
CA VAL A 196 -16.13 10.30 3.68
C VAL A 196 -17.39 9.54 3.24
N GLY A 197 -18.17 9.07 4.21
CA GLY A 197 -19.39 8.28 3.97
C GLY A 197 -19.18 6.76 3.88
N THR A 198 -17.98 6.25 4.17
CA THR A 198 -17.70 4.79 4.23
C THR A 198 -17.37 4.36 5.66
N THR A 199 -17.44 3.05 5.92
CA THR A 199 -17.07 2.42 7.20
C THR A 199 -15.59 2.07 7.30
N ILE A 200 -14.76 2.48 6.33
CA ILE A 200 -13.33 2.19 6.29
C ILE A 200 -12.64 2.87 7.48
N ARG A 201 -12.11 2.05 8.39
CA ARG A 201 -11.33 2.50 9.54
C ARG A 201 -9.97 2.98 9.05
N LYS A 202 -9.44 4.03 9.67
CA LYS A 202 -8.09 4.54 9.38
C LYS A 202 -7.24 4.41 10.64
N TRP A 203 -6.06 3.83 10.49
CA TRP A 203 -5.01 3.84 11.47
C TRP A 203 -3.73 4.43 10.90
N ASN A 204 -2.98 5.14 11.74
CA ASN A 204 -1.63 5.59 11.40
C ASN A 204 -0.64 5.13 12.47
N ARG A 205 0.54 4.65 12.07
CA ARG A 205 1.60 4.18 12.98
C ARG A 205 2.09 5.27 13.91
N LEU A 206 2.32 6.47 13.37
CA LEU A 206 2.88 7.59 14.12
C LEU A 206 1.88 8.75 14.24
N ASN A 207 1.54 9.11 15.48
CA ASN A 207 0.78 10.31 15.83
C ASN A 207 1.69 11.55 15.91
N LYS A 208 1.06 12.72 15.86
CA LYS A 208 1.75 14.01 16.00
C LYS A 208 2.43 14.10 17.37
N SER A 209 3.67 14.60 17.40
CA SER A 209 4.31 14.93 18.68
C SER A 209 3.50 16.01 19.41
N THR A 210 3.35 15.85 20.72
CA THR A 210 2.84 16.91 21.59
C THR A 210 4.02 17.79 22.01
N LYS A 211 3.95 19.11 21.77
CA LYS A 211 4.99 20.08 22.19
C LYS A 211 5.38 19.99 23.68
N ILE A 212 4.54 19.37 24.50
CA ILE A 212 4.68 19.20 25.94
C ILE A 212 5.78 18.19 26.32
N SER A 213 6.14 17.23 25.46
CA SER A 213 7.13 16.20 25.79
C SER A 213 8.58 16.60 25.53
N GLY A 214 8.86 17.78 24.97
CA GLY A 214 10.21 18.25 24.63
C GLY A 214 10.95 17.38 23.60
N LEU A 215 10.27 16.39 23.02
CA LEU A 215 10.78 15.45 22.04
C LEU A 215 10.19 15.80 20.67
N ASP A 216 11.05 16.10 19.71
CA ASP A 216 10.69 16.24 18.29
C ASP A 216 10.28 14.90 17.63
N SER A 217 10.16 13.83 18.43
CA SER A 217 9.82 12.49 17.96
C SER A 217 8.31 12.26 17.92
N PRO A 218 7.76 11.75 16.80
CA PRO A 218 6.35 11.36 16.72
C PRO A 218 6.05 10.16 17.64
N ILE A 219 4.79 10.04 18.07
CA ILE A 219 4.37 9.06 19.09
C ILE A 219 3.81 7.80 18.41
N PRO A 220 4.35 6.60 18.68
CA PRO A 220 3.78 5.35 18.15
C PRO A 220 2.34 5.10 18.63
N ASN A 221 1.48 4.61 17.74
CA ASN A 221 0.03 4.48 17.95
C ASN A 221 -0.46 3.03 17.88
N TRP A 222 0.40 2.06 18.20
CA TRP A 222 0.11 0.64 18.07
C TRP A 222 -1.06 0.16 18.94
N LYS A 223 -1.28 0.76 20.10
CA LYS A 223 -2.42 0.47 20.98
C LYS A 223 -3.77 0.64 20.26
N ALA A 224 -3.91 1.69 19.46
CA ALA A 224 -5.14 1.91 18.69
C ALA A 224 -5.36 0.81 17.64
N LEU A 225 -4.30 0.26 17.04
CA LEU A 225 -4.43 -0.85 16.11
C LEU A 225 -4.89 -2.12 16.83
N ILE A 226 -4.26 -2.44 17.97
CA ILE A 226 -4.61 -3.58 18.84
C ILE A 226 -6.10 -3.56 19.19
N GLU A 227 -6.62 -2.39 19.59
CA GLU A 227 -8.04 -2.19 19.89
C GLU A 227 -8.92 -2.33 18.64
N MET A 228 -8.52 -1.74 17.50
CA MET A 228 -9.26 -1.82 16.24
C MET A 228 -9.35 -3.25 15.67
N THR A 229 -8.33 -4.07 15.91
CA THR A 229 -8.25 -5.45 15.44
C THR A 229 -8.73 -6.47 16.46
N GLU A 230 -9.15 -6.03 17.65
CA GLU A 230 -9.52 -6.91 18.78
C GLU A 230 -8.45 -7.98 19.05
N ALA A 231 -7.17 -7.56 19.02
CA ALA A 231 -6.04 -8.48 19.01
C ALA A 231 -5.95 -9.31 20.30
N SER A 232 -5.67 -10.61 20.14
CA SER A 232 -5.27 -11.50 21.24
C SER A 232 -4.02 -10.97 21.95
N LYS A 233 -3.71 -11.50 23.14
CA LYS A 233 -2.49 -11.09 23.87
C LYS A 233 -1.23 -11.42 23.07
N GLU A 234 -1.25 -12.55 22.39
CA GLU A 234 -0.17 -13.06 21.54
C GLU A 234 0.02 -12.16 20.31
N LEU A 235 -1.06 -11.75 19.66
CA LEU A 235 -1.02 -10.81 18.54
C LEU A 235 -0.57 -9.41 18.99
N ALA A 236 -1.11 -8.93 20.10
CA ALA A 236 -0.77 -7.62 20.67
C ALA A 236 0.72 -7.51 21.03
N ALA A 237 1.36 -8.60 21.46
CA ALA A 237 2.80 -8.65 21.72
C ALA A 237 3.64 -8.45 20.44
N LYS A 238 3.10 -8.79 19.28
CA LYS A 238 3.72 -8.53 17.97
C LYS A 238 3.44 -7.12 17.49
N LEU A 239 2.25 -6.56 17.74
CA LEU A 239 1.89 -5.21 17.28
C LEU A 239 2.55 -4.09 18.12
N THR A 240 3.87 -3.95 18.02
CA THR A 240 4.66 -2.92 18.72
C THR A 240 5.69 -2.27 17.80
N GLU A 241 6.15 -1.08 18.17
CA GLU A 241 7.22 -0.37 17.44
C GLU A 241 8.52 -1.16 17.44
N ASN A 242 8.88 -1.80 18.56
CA ASN A 242 10.11 -2.58 18.66
C ASN A 242 10.08 -3.79 17.73
N SER A 243 8.95 -4.49 17.67
CA SER A 243 8.77 -5.65 16.77
C SER A 243 8.84 -5.22 15.30
N TYR A 244 8.24 -4.07 14.95
CA TYR A 244 8.34 -3.51 13.60
C TYR A 244 9.77 -3.13 13.21
N LEU A 245 10.51 -2.46 14.11
CA LEU A 245 11.91 -2.10 13.87
C LEU A 245 12.82 -3.34 13.77
N ALA A 246 12.56 -4.36 14.59
CA ALA A 246 13.25 -5.64 14.50
C ALA A 246 13.01 -6.32 13.15
N TYR A 247 11.75 -6.35 12.68
CA TYR A 247 11.39 -6.88 11.37
C TYR A 247 12.16 -6.17 10.24
N ILE A 248 12.22 -4.83 10.25
CA ILE A 248 13.00 -4.06 9.27
C ILE A 248 14.47 -4.47 9.34
N ASN A 249 15.08 -4.47 10.52
CA ASN A 249 16.49 -4.77 10.67
C ASN A 249 16.85 -6.19 10.22
N GLU A 250 15.99 -7.16 10.49
CA GLU A 250 16.22 -8.56 10.12
C GLU A 250 16.04 -8.79 8.61
N LYS A 251 15.00 -8.20 8.01
CA LYS A 251 14.52 -8.59 6.68
C LYS A 251 15.01 -7.66 5.55
N SER A 252 15.48 -6.45 5.86
CA SER A 252 16.01 -5.50 4.87
C SER A 252 17.17 -6.11 4.08
N THR A 253 17.21 -5.86 2.77
CA THR A 253 18.42 -6.07 2.00
C THR A 253 19.55 -5.15 2.51
N ARG A 254 20.80 -5.60 2.37
CA ARG A 254 21.99 -4.79 2.67
C ARG A 254 22.57 -4.16 1.40
N GLU A 255 21.90 -4.35 0.27
CA GLU A 255 22.31 -3.83 -1.03
C GLU A 255 21.93 -2.36 -1.20
N LEU A 256 22.81 -1.63 -1.88
CA LEU A 256 22.59 -0.27 -2.35
C LEU A 256 22.59 -0.27 -3.87
N TRP A 257 21.74 0.57 -4.47
CA TRP A 257 21.77 0.80 -5.90
C TRP A 257 22.60 2.04 -6.20
N THR A 258 23.77 1.80 -6.77
CA THR A 258 24.74 2.80 -7.23
C THR A 258 24.64 3.02 -8.74
N LEU A 259 25.05 4.20 -9.22
CA LEU A 259 25.11 4.51 -10.65
C LEU A 259 26.35 3.93 -11.35
N ASP A 260 27.28 3.37 -10.57
CA ASP A 260 28.53 2.80 -11.08
C ASP A 260 28.36 1.34 -11.59
N ASP A 261 27.10 0.85 -11.67
CA ASP A 261 26.67 -0.44 -12.22
C ASP A 261 25.86 -0.28 -13.52
#